data_AF-B4S7X7-F1
#
_entry.id   AF-B4S7X7-F1
#
_cell.length_a   1.000
_cell.length_b   1.000
_cell.length_c   1.000
_cell.angle_alpha   90.00
_cell.angle_beta   90.00
_cell.angle_gamma   90.00
#
_symmetry.space_group_name_H-M   'P 1'
#
loop_
_entity.id
_entity.type
_entity.pdbx_description
1 polymer ?
#
loop_
_entity_poly.entity_id
_entity_poly.type
_entity_poly.pdbx_seq_one_letter_code
_entity_poly.pdbx_strand_id
1 'polypeptide(L)'
;MSDQIHSAEQMVRNFKDQPFLVDRLKTDPNPLTVLEEAAKTAIQQTAPWTGDRILYRVAVIVLGSLCLIAALGSIFLVSIGKTTPEVLVALGSAAVGALVGLFAPTPTGK
;
A
#
# COMPACT_ATOMS: atom_id res chain seq x y z
N MET A 1 -0.80 14.76 -4.14
CA MET A 1 -1.67 15.73 -3.47
C MET A 1 -2.67 15.08 -2.51
N SER A 2 -3.04 13.80 -2.67
CA SER A 2 -4.03 13.09 -1.83
C SER A 2 -3.51 12.59 -0.47
N ASP A 3 -2.22 12.27 -0.33
CA ASP A 3 -1.62 11.81 0.95
C ASP A 3 -1.55 12.92 2.02
N GLN A 4 -1.31 14.17 1.60
CA GLN A 4 -1.25 15.30 2.53
C GLN A 4 -2.62 15.62 3.14
N ILE A 5 -3.70 15.40 2.38
CA ILE A 5 -5.07 15.64 2.86
C ILE A 5 -5.44 14.61 3.95
N HIS A 6 -5.08 13.33 3.77
CA HIS A 6 -5.29 12.30 4.79
C HIS A 6 -4.47 12.56 6.06
N SER A 7 -3.22 13.03 5.89
CA SER A 7 -2.33 13.36 7.01
C SER A 7 -2.84 14.55 7.83
N ALA A 8 -3.34 15.59 7.17
CA ALA A 8 -3.93 16.74 7.84
C ALA A 8 -5.22 16.38 8.60
N GLU A 9 -6.09 15.56 8.00
CA GLU A 9 -7.33 15.11 8.64
C GLU A 9 -7.06 14.22 9.86
N GLN A 10 -6.01 13.39 9.82
CA GLN A 10 -5.58 12.57 10.94
C GLN A 10 -4.93 13.37 12.06
N MET A 11 -4.17 14.43 11.75
CA MET A 11 -3.71 15.37 12.77
C MET A 11 -4.92 15.96 13.52
N VAL A 12 -5.94 16.44 12.81
CA VAL A 12 -7.16 17.00 13.43
C VAL A 12 -7.89 15.98 14.31
N ARG A 13 -7.95 14.71 13.89
CA ARG A 13 -8.55 13.62 14.70
C ARG A 13 -7.74 13.35 15.97
N ASN A 14 -6.42 13.23 15.87
CA ASN A 14 -5.54 13.02 17.02
C ASN A 14 -5.62 14.18 18.03
N PHE A 15 -5.73 15.43 17.57
CA PHE A 15 -5.96 16.59 18.43
C PHE A 15 -7.33 16.60 19.10
N LYS A 16 -8.36 16.00 18.49
CA LYS A 16 -9.71 15.90 19.05
C LYS A 16 -9.80 14.81 20.12
N ASP A 17 -9.04 13.72 19.98
CA ASP A 17 -9.04 12.59 20.91
C ASP A 17 -8.09 12.80 22.11
N GLN A 18 -7.09 13.68 22.00
CA GLN A 18 -6.13 13.97 23.08
C GLN A 18 -6.25 15.41 23.63
N PRO A 19 -7.06 15.64 24.69
CA PRO A 19 -7.29 16.98 25.25
C PRO A 19 -6.00 17.65 25.80
N PHE A 20 -4.99 16.85 26.16
CA PHE A 20 -3.69 17.32 26.63
C PHE A 20 -2.89 18.10 25.57
N LEU A 21 -3.02 17.76 24.29
CA LEU A 21 -2.31 18.45 23.20
C LEU A 21 -2.93 19.82 22.89
N VAL A 22 -4.25 19.95 23.09
CA VAL A 22 -4.98 21.21 22.89
C VAL A 22 -4.62 22.24 23.97
N ASP A 23 -4.39 21.80 25.20
CA ASP A 23 -3.96 22.67 26.29
C ASP A 23 -2.48 23.07 26.16
N ARG A 24 -1.63 22.18 25.63
CA ARG A 24 -0.22 22.48 25.30
C ARG A 24 -0.09 23.53 24.19
N LEU A 25 -0.91 23.43 23.14
CA LEU A 25 -0.98 24.43 22.07
C LEU A 25 -1.37 25.83 22.56
N LYS A 26 -2.19 25.91 23.62
CA LYS A 26 -2.64 27.19 24.20
C LYS A 26 -1.65 27.79 25.18
N THR A 27 -0.77 26.99 25.76
CA THR A 27 0.09 27.38 26.89
C THR A 27 1.53 27.66 26.45
N ASP A 28 2.02 27.05 25.37
CA ASP A 28 3.41 27.18 24.93
C ASP A 28 3.67 28.44 24.06
N PRO A 29 4.79 29.15 24.25
CA PRO A 29 5.15 30.33 23.46
C PRO A 29 5.52 30.05 21.99
N ASN A 30 5.68 28.79 21.58
CA ASN A 30 6.02 28.42 20.21
C ASN A 30 5.22 27.17 19.76
N PRO A 31 4.04 27.35 19.15
CA PRO A 31 3.13 26.24 18.83
C PRO A 31 3.65 25.31 17.73
N LEU A 32 4.74 25.69 17.03
CA LEU A 32 5.28 24.94 15.91
C LEU A 32 5.91 23.59 16.32
N THR A 33 6.49 23.48 17.52
CA THR A 33 7.13 22.25 17.99
C THR A 33 6.13 21.16 18.34
N VAL A 34 4.99 21.53 18.91
CA VAL A 34 3.89 20.61 19.25
C VAL A 34 3.23 20.08 17.97
N LEU A 35 3.10 20.91 16.95
CA LEU A 35 2.60 20.50 15.64
C LEU A 35 3.58 19.56 14.93
N GLU A 36 4.89 19.79 15.05
CA GLU A 36 5.91 18.92 14.47
C GLU A 36 5.91 17.53 15.14
N GLU A 37 5.76 17.49 16.46
CA GLU A 37 5.69 16.24 17.22
C GLU A 37 4.41 15.45 16.91
N ALA A 38 3.26 16.13 16.80
CA ALA A 38 1.99 15.55 16.38
C ALA A 38 2.02 15.05 14.92
N ALA A 39 2.71 15.77 14.03
CA ALA A 39 2.90 15.34 12.64
C ALA A 39 3.74 14.06 12.58
N LYS A 40 4.84 13.98 13.34
CA LYS A 40 5.67 12.78 13.42
C LYS A 40 4.91 11.57 13.98
N THR A 41 4.07 11.77 15.00
CA THR A 41 3.24 10.67 15.55
C THR A 41 2.13 10.24 14.58
N ALA A 42 1.51 11.17 13.86
CA ALA A 42 0.50 10.84 12.85
C ALA A 42 1.11 10.02 11.69
N ILE A 43 2.32 10.36 11.24
CA ILE A 43 3.05 9.60 10.21
C ILE A 43 3.45 8.20 10.70
N GLN A 44 3.77 8.05 12.00
CA GLN A 44 4.06 6.74 12.58
C GLN A 44 2.81 5.88 12.76
N GLN A 45 1.66 6.49 13.05
CA GLN A 45 0.38 5.78 13.17
C GLN A 45 -0.21 5.40 11.80
N THR A 46 0.19 6.09 10.73
CA THR A 46 -0.08 5.70 9.34
C THR A 46 0.99 4.82 8.73
N ALA A 47 1.97 4.35 9.53
CA ALA A 47 2.82 3.26 9.09
C ALA A 47 1.89 2.20 8.47
N PRO A 48 2.07 1.86 7.18
CA PRO A 48 1.17 0.95 6.51
C PRO A 48 1.04 -0.31 7.35
N TRP A 49 -0.05 -1.05 7.21
CA TRP A 49 -0.20 -2.37 7.83
C TRP A 49 0.82 -3.35 7.19
N THR A 50 2.12 -3.09 7.40
CA THR A 50 3.27 -3.78 6.80
C THR A 50 3.72 -4.94 7.68
N GLY A 51 3.16 -5.05 8.89
CA GLY A 51 3.54 -6.04 9.89
C GLY A 51 2.94 -7.43 9.68
N ASP A 52 1.83 -7.54 8.94
CA ASP A 52 1.13 -8.82 8.82
C ASP A 52 1.70 -9.69 7.70
N ARG A 53 2.82 -10.34 8.04
CA ARG A 53 3.49 -11.31 7.16
C ARG A 53 2.59 -12.47 6.76
N ILE A 54 1.54 -12.76 7.53
CA ILE A 54 0.61 -13.86 7.26
C ILE A 54 -0.28 -13.45 6.08
N LEU A 55 -0.87 -12.26 6.11
CA LEU A 55 -1.67 -11.74 4.99
C LEU A 55 -0.84 -11.69 3.70
N TYR A 56 0.39 -11.17 3.79
CA TYR A 56 1.32 -11.15 2.65
C TYR A 56 1.61 -12.55 2.11
N ARG A 57 1.93 -13.52 2.98
CA ARG A 57 2.18 -14.91 2.57
C ARG A 57 0.97 -15.56 1.93
N VAL A 58 -0.22 -15.39 2.51
CA VAL A 58 -1.47 -15.96 1.97
C VAL A 58 -1.76 -15.37 0.59
N ALA A 59 -1.65 -14.05 0.43
CA ALA A 59 -1.85 -13.39 -0.85
C ALA A 59 -0.87 -13.92 -1.93
N VAL A 60 0.42 -14.03 -1.60
CA VAL A 60 1.44 -14.54 -2.52
C VAL A 60 1.21 -16.02 -2.87
N ILE A 61 0.85 -16.86 -1.90
CA ILE A 61 0.55 -18.28 -2.15
C ILE A 61 -0.67 -18.44 -3.05
N VAL A 62 -1.75 -17.71 -2.76
CA VAL A 62 -3.00 -17.79 -3.55
C VAL A 62 -2.74 -17.29 -4.97
N LEU A 63 -2.14 -16.11 -5.14
CA LEU A 63 -1.82 -15.56 -6.46
C LEU A 63 -0.85 -16.44 -7.25
N GLY A 64 0.19 -16.95 -6.59
CA GLY A 64 1.18 -17.85 -7.19
C GLY A 64 0.55 -19.18 -7.63
N SER A 65 -0.29 -19.78 -6.78
CA SER A 65 -0.99 -21.03 -7.10
C SER A 65 -1.98 -20.84 -8.26
N LEU A 66 -2.71 -19.72 -8.31
CA LEU A 66 -3.62 -19.38 -9.40
C LEU A 66 -2.87 -19.27 -10.73
N CYS A 67 -1.71 -18.61 -10.72
CA CYS A 67 -0.84 -18.49 -11.88
C CYS A 67 -0.32 -19.85 -12.36
N LEU A 68 0.14 -20.71 -11.43
CA LEU A 68 0.58 -22.07 -11.73
C LEU A 68 -0.53 -22.91 -12.36
N ILE A 69 -1.73 -22.88 -11.78
CA ILE A 69 -2.90 -23.61 -12.31
C ILE A 69 -3.27 -23.08 -13.70
N ALA A 70 -3.28 -21.77 -13.91
CA ALA A 70 -3.56 -21.16 -15.20
C ALA A 70 -2.52 -21.55 -16.27
N ALA A 71 -1.24 -21.57 -15.92
CA ALA A 71 -0.16 -22.00 -16.82
C ALA A 71 -0.27 -23.48 -17.19
N LEU A 72 -0.44 -24.37 -16.20
CA LEU A 72 -0.60 -25.81 -16.43
C LEU A 72 -1.87 -26.12 -17.23
N GLY A 73 -2.99 -25.46 -16.89
CA GLY A 73 -4.25 -25.58 -17.61
C GLY A 73 -4.14 -25.13 -19.07
N SER A 74 -3.41 -24.05 -19.34
CA SER A 74 -3.13 -23.58 -20.69
C SER A 74 -2.32 -24.58 -21.52
N ILE A 75 -1.24 -25.14 -20.93
CA ILE A 75 -0.41 -26.16 -21.60
C ILE A 75 -1.26 -27.40 -21.94
N PHE A 76 -2.10 -27.84 -21.01
CA PHE A 76 -3.00 -28.98 -21.22
C PHE A 76 -4.04 -28.68 -22.31
N LEU A 77 -4.58 -27.46 -22.34
CA LEU A 77 -5.58 -27.04 -23.32
C LEU A 77 -5.01 -26.92 -24.74
N VAL A 78 -3.76 -26.44 -24.87
CA VAL A 78 -3.01 -26.44 -26.13
C VAL A 78 -2.73 -27.86 -26.62
N SER A 79 -2.45 -28.80 -25.71
CA SER A 79 -2.24 -30.21 -26.06
C SER A 79 -3.50 -30.89 -26.62
N ILE A 80 -4.69 -30.36 -26.37
CA ILE A 80 -5.97 -30.84 -26.92
C ILE A 80 -6.28 -30.16 -28.28
N GLY A 81 -5.35 -29.35 -28.82
CA GLY A 81 -5.48 -28.70 -30.12
C GLY A 81 -6.37 -27.46 -30.12
N LYS A 82 -6.70 -26.92 -28.94
CA LYS A 82 -7.44 -25.66 -28.82
C LYS A 82 -6.46 -24.48 -28.76
N THR A 83 -6.90 -23.32 -29.26
CA THR A 83 -6.07 -22.10 -29.30
C THR A 83 -5.58 -21.71 -27.91
N THR A 84 -4.36 -21.16 -27.87
CA THR A 84 -3.72 -20.67 -26.65
C THR A 84 -4.65 -19.67 -25.95
N PRO A 85 -5.02 -19.89 -24.67
CA PRO A 85 -5.95 -19.00 -24.00
C PRO A 85 -5.33 -17.60 -23.83
N GLU A 86 -6.01 -16.57 -24.38
CA GLU A 86 -5.61 -15.15 -24.26
C GLU A 86 -5.45 -14.72 -22.80
N VAL A 87 -6.16 -15.37 -21.89
CA VAL A 87 -6.05 -15.17 -20.44
C VAL A 87 -4.62 -15.36 -19.94
N LEU A 88 -3.85 -16.30 -20.51
CA LEU A 88 -2.46 -16.52 -20.10
C LEU A 88 -1.55 -15.36 -20.54
N VAL A 89 -1.78 -14.80 -21.74
CA VAL A 89 -1.04 -13.63 -22.24
C VAL A 89 -1.38 -12.39 -21.42
N ALA A 90 -2.67 -12.19 -21.10
CA ALA A 90 -3.13 -11.10 -20.24
C ALA A 90 -2.53 -11.19 -18.83
N LEU A 91 -2.48 -12.40 -18.25
CA LEU A 91 -1.87 -12.65 -16.94
C LEU A 91 -0.38 -12.34 -16.95
N GLY A 92 0.34 -12.77 -17.99
CA GLY A 92 1.77 -12.47 -18.16
C GLY A 92 2.03 -10.97 -18.29
N SER A 93 1.22 -10.25 -19.06
CA SER A 93 1.35 -8.80 -19.22
C SER A 93 1.08 -8.04 -17.90
N ALA A 94 0.08 -8.47 -17.14
CA ALA A 94 -0.19 -7.93 -15.81
C ALA A 94 0.96 -8.18 -14.82
N ALA A 95 1.57 -9.38 -14.85
CA ALA A 95 2.71 -9.72 -14.01
C ALA A 95 3.94 -8.85 -14.34
N VAL A 96 4.23 -8.61 -15.62
CA VAL A 96 5.29 -7.69 -16.04
C VAL A 96 4.99 -6.26 -15.58
N GLY A 97 3.75 -5.80 -15.71
CA GLY A 97 3.32 -4.49 -15.21
C GLY A 97 3.51 -4.32 -13.70
N ALA A 98 3.22 -5.36 -12.92
CA ALA A 98 3.45 -5.36 -11.47
C ALA A 98 4.94 -5.31 -11.10
N LEU A 99 5.80 -6.03 -11.84
CA LEU A 99 7.25 -5.95 -11.65
C LEU A 99 7.78 -4.54 -11.97
N VAL A 100 7.33 -3.94 -13.07
CA VAL A 100 7.68 -2.56 -13.41
C VAL A 100 7.21 -1.59 -12.32
N GLY A 101 6.01 -1.79 -11.76
CA GLY A 101 5.52 -1.02 -10.63
C GLY A 101 6.37 -1.15 -9.37
N LEU A 102 6.91 -2.34 -9.08
CA LEU A 102 7.81 -2.57 -7.94
C LEU A 102 9.19 -1.93 -8.13
N PHE A 103 9.70 -1.92 -9.37
CA PHE A 103 11.00 -1.32 -9.72
C PHE A 103 10.89 0.16 -10.14
N ALA A 104 9.68 0.72 -10.18
CA ALA A 104 9.49 2.12 -10.49
C ALA A 104 10.12 2.98 -9.39
N PRO A 105 10.95 3.99 -9.73
CA PRO A 105 11.52 4.88 -8.74
C PRO A 105 10.40 5.60 -7.99
N THR A 106 10.50 5.64 -6.66
CA THR A 106 9.56 6.39 -5.84
C THR A 106 9.59 7.86 -6.27
N PRO A 107 8.43 8.51 -6.50
CA PRO A 107 8.40 9.90 -6.92
C PRO A 107 9.09 10.79 -5.87
N THR A 108 10.31 11.23 -6.18
CA THR A 108 10.98 12.28 -5.39
C THR A 108 10.31 13.59 -5.78
N GLY A 109 9.23 13.92 -5.07
CA GLY A 109 8.56 15.20 -5.19
C GLY A 109 9.57 16.33 -4.98
N LYS A 110 9.76 17.15 -6.00
CA LYS A 110 10.29 18.49 -5.84
C LYS A 110 9.12 19.44 -5.56
#